data_AF-W5LWI7-F1
#
_entry.id   AF-W5LWI7-F1
#
_cell.length_a   1.000
_cell.length_b   1.000
_cell.length_c   1.000
_cell.angle_alpha   90.00
_cell.angle_beta   90.00
_cell.angle_gamma   90.00
#
_symmetry.space_group_name_H-M   'P 1'
#
loop_
_entity.id
_entity.type
_entity.pdbx_description
1 polymer ?
#
loop_
_entity_poly.entity_id
_entity_poly.type
_entity_poly.pdbx_seq_one_letter_code
_entity_poly.pdbx_strand_id
1 'polypeptide(L)'
;STEFPPPSPSRIGTRCDSGRCGNSGIRFLSLGKNVSLIPEYPSAVGVSSLPAGYGVQYDYVDPTQLSHSLQCHTVQGLFLAGQINGTTGYEEAAAQGLWAGVSAGRRALSLPPVSLSRTESYIGVLVDDLVSRGVTEPYRMFTSRAEFRTSLRPDNADLRLTPRGFEAGCVSDRRYREALRARGSLEEGLSALRAISLPATRWRQQLKGIPVSEGKTGHLRSVRVCVLTPLSLSAV
;
A
#
# COMPACT_ATOMS: atom_id res chain seq x y z
N SER A 1 29.63 5.90 17.94
CA SER A 1 29.75 4.43 17.89
C SER A 1 28.73 3.85 18.84
N THR A 2 27.55 3.55 18.33
CA THR A 2 26.48 2.83 19.03
C THR A 2 26.23 1.60 18.18
N GLU A 3 26.93 0.51 18.49
CA GLU A 3 26.65 -0.79 17.86
C GLU A 3 25.31 -1.28 18.41
N PHE A 4 24.31 -1.37 17.54
CA PHE A 4 23.08 -2.10 17.86
C PHE A 4 23.42 -3.59 18.05
N PRO A 5 22.86 -4.28 19.06
CA PRO A 5 23.06 -5.70 19.23
C PRO A 5 22.53 -6.47 18.01
N PRO A 6 23.23 -7.54 17.56
CA PRO A 6 22.80 -8.32 16.41
C PRO A 6 21.42 -8.96 16.65
N PRO A 7 20.56 -9.05 15.63
CA PRO A 7 19.25 -9.68 15.76
C PRO A 7 19.37 -11.18 16.07
N SER A 8 18.41 -11.71 16.84
CA SER A 8 18.36 -13.13 17.19
C SER A 8 18.20 -14.03 15.95
N PRO A 9 18.84 -15.23 15.90
CA PRO A 9 18.91 -16.06 14.71
C PRO A 9 17.56 -16.53 14.12
N SER A 10 16.49 -16.52 14.91
CA SER A 10 15.17 -17.05 14.56
C SER A 10 14.30 -16.13 13.68
N ARG A 11 14.73 -14.90 13.37
CA ARG A 11 13.88 -13.89 12.68
C ARG A 11 14.28 -13.55 11.24
N ILE A 12 15.28 -14.22 10.67
CA ILE A 12 15.82 -13.86 9.34
C ILE A 12 15.30 -14.84 8.28
N GLY A 13 14.44 -14.36 7.38
CA GLY A 13 13.99 -15.12 6.22
C GLY A 13 15.01 -15.06 5.08
N THR A 14 15.37 -16.20 4.52
CA THR A 14 16.17 -16.29 3.29
C THR A 14 15.24 -16.51 2.09
N ARG A 15 15.39 -15.69 1.05
CA ARG A 15 14.74 -15.90 -0.26
C ARG A 15 15.86 -16.14 -1.27
N CYS A 16 15.84 -17.29 -1.93
CA CYS A 16 16.81 -17.66 -2.95
C CYS A 16 16.13 -17.64 -4.31
N ASP A 17 16.67 -16.85 -5.23
CA ASP A 17 16.23 -16.83 -6.62
C ASP A 17 17.47 -16.83 -7.52
N SER A 18 17.52 -17.68 -8.54
CA SER A 18 18.62 -17.73 -9.53
C SER A 18 20.04 -17.86 -8.94
N GLY A 19 20.24 -18.70 -7.92
CA GLY A 19 21.57 -18.93 -7.31
C GLY A 19 22.09 -17.79 -6.43
N ARG A 20 21.32 -16.72 -6.23
CA ARG A 20 21.62 -15.65 -5.26
C ARG A 20 20.58 -15.69 -4.13
N CYS A 21 21.07 -15.80 -2.90
CA CYS A 21 20.23 -15.74 -1.72
C CYS A 21 20.38 -14.37 -1.05
N GLY A 22 19.27 -13.66 -0.88
CA GLY A 22 19.23 -12.40 -0.14
C GLY A 22 19.03 -12.67 1.36
N ASN A 23 19.88 -12.07 2.20
CA ASN A 23 19.67 -12.02 3.64
C ASN A 23 19.00 -10.68 4.00
N SER A 24 17.76 -10.71 4.49
CA SER A 24 17.01 -9.50 4.81
C SER A 24 17.36 -8.87 6.16
N GLY A 25 18.05 -9.58 7.05
CA GLY A 25 18.22 -9.20 8.45
C GLY A 25 19.64 -8.80 8.88
N ILE A 26 20.68 -9.25 8.17
CA ILE A 26 22.07 -8.86 8.47
C ILE A 26 22.47 -7.71 7.53
N ARG A 27 22.52 -6.49 8.07
CA ARG A 27 22.98 -5.29 7.37
C ARG A 27 23.99 -4.54 8.22
N PHE A 28 24.94 -3.86 7.57
CA PHE A 28 25.86 -2.90 8.21
C PHE A 28 26.78 -3.47 9.30
N LEU A 29 27.41 -4.62 9.05
CA LEU A 29 28.50 -5.13 9.89
C LEU A 29 29.83 -5.09 9.12
N SER A 30 30.95 -5.05 9.85
CA SER A 30 32.27 -5.21 9.23
C SER A 30 32.34 -6.54 8.49
N LEU A 31 33.17 -6.61 7.44
CA LEU A 31 33.32 -7.82 6.63
C LEU A 31 33.58 -9.07 7.49
N GLY A 32 34.46 -8.94 8.49
CA GLY A 32 34.76 -10.01 9.45
C GLY A 32 33.57 -10.45 10.29
N LYS A 33 32.74 -9.51 10.76
CA LYS A 33 31.52 -9.82 11.53
C LYS A 33 30.41 -10.41 10.66
N ASN A 34 30.28 -9.97 9.40
CA ASN A 34 29.32 -10.56 8.45
C ASN A 34 29.68 -12.03 8.16
N VAL A 35 30.95 -12.30 7.87
CA VAL A 35 31.42 -13.65 7.52
C VAL A 35 31.34 -14.61 8.72
N SER A 36 31.51 -14.12 9.95
CA SER A 36 31.37 -14.96 11.15
C SER A 36 29.92 -15.26 11.52
N LEU A 37 28.99 -14.29 11.35
CA LEU A 37 27.59 -14.46 11.77
C LEU A 37 26.75 -15.26 10.78
N ILE A 38 27.03 -15.19 9.47
CA ILE A 38 26.22 -15.88 8.46
C ILE A 38 26.21 -17.42 8.66
N PRO A 39 27.34 -18.10 8.91
CA PRO A 39 27.37 -19.53 9.15
C PRO A 39 26.67 -20.01 10.44
N GLU A 40 26.46 -19.12 11.43
CA GLU A 40 25.75 -19.46 12.67
C GLU A 40 24.26 -19.73 12.45
N TYR A 41 23.71 -19.35 11.29
CA TYR A 41 22.32 -19.61 10.95
C TYR A 41 22.17 -21.05 10.43
N PRO A 42 21.28 -21.87 11.04
CA PRO A 42 21.04 -23.24 10.61
C PRO A 42 20.66 -23.38 9.13
N SER A 43 20.06 -22.34 8.55
CA SER A 43 19.66 -22.27 7.14
C SER A 43 20.77 -21.84 6.16
N ALA A 44 21.96 -21.51 6.65
CA ALA A 44 23.07 -20.98 5.84
C ALA A 44 24.17 -22.02 5.53
N VAL A 45 23.90 -23.30 5.76
CA VAL A 45 24.83 -24.39 5.44
C VAL A 45 25.05 -24.46 3.92
N GLY A 46 26.31 -24.32 3.48
CA GLY A 46 26.70 -24.42 2.06
C GLY A 46 26.84 -23.08 1.31
N VAL A 47 26.79 -21.93 1.99
CA VAL A 47 27.01 -20.62 1.38
C VAL A 47 28.51 -20.37 1.15
N SER A 48 28.94 -20.25 -0.10
CA SER A 48 30.36 -20.12 -0.48
C SER A 48 30.85 -18.68 -0.57
N SER A 49 29.99 -17.71 -0.89
CA SER A 49 30.31 -16.28 -0.89
C SER A 49 29.04 -15.43 -0.93
N LEU A 50 28.98 -14.38 -0.10
CA LEU A 50 27.96 -13.34 -0.17
C LEU A 50 28.64 -11.97 -0.24
N PRO A 51 28.10 -11.02 -1.03
CA PRO A 51 28.54 -9.64 -0.96
C PRO A 51 28.41 -9.11 0.47
N ALA A 52 29.42 -8.38 0.95
CA ALA A 52 29.36 -7.79 2.28
C ALA A 52 28.26 -6.73 2.35
N GLY A 53 27.52 -6.69 3.46
CA GLY A 53 26.56 -5.62 3.71
C GLY A 53 27.27 -4.27 3.86
N TYR A 54 26.81 -3.25 3.15
CA TYR A 54 27.41 -1.91 3.17
C TYR A 54 26.37 -0.82 3.48
N GLY A 55 26.87 0.28 4.05
CA GLY A 55 26.17 1.55 4.27
C GLY A 55 26.25 2.42 3.03
N VAL A 56 25.14 3.08 2.66
CA VAL A 56 25.23 4.22 1.75
C VAL A 56 24.57 5.43 2.35
N GLN A 57 25.27 6.56 2.25
CA GLN A 57 24.80 7.87 2.65
C GLN A 57 24.55 8.68 1.39
N TYR A 58 23.41 9.35 1.35
CA TYR A 58 23.01 10.21 0.25
C TYR A 58 22.39 11.48 0.82
N ASP A 59 22.57 12.59 0.12
CA ASP A 59 21.86 13.83 0.41
C ASP A 59 20.43 13.74 -0.12
N TYR A 60 19.53 14.46 0.52
CA TYR A 60 18.13 14.57 0.12
C TYR A 60 17.68 16.02 0.28
N VAL A 61 16.61 16.39 -0.44
CA VAL A 61 15.96 17.68 -0.33
C VAL A 61 14.85 17.55 0.71
N ASP A 62 14.76 18.51 1.63
CA ASP A 62 13.68 18.55 2.61
C ASP A 62 12.32 18.61 1.88
N PRO A 63 11.47 17.58 2.00
CA PRO A 63 10.22 17.51 1.25
C PRO A 63 9.21 18.57 1.69
N THR A 64 9.41 19.26 2.81
CA THR A 64 8.59 20.42 3.22
C THR A 64 8.74 21.62 2.28
N GLN A 65 9.77 21.62 1.42
CA GLN A 65 9.95 22.62 0.36
C GLN A 65 9.14 22.31 -0.91
N LEU A 66 8.37 21.23 -0.90
CA LEU A 66 7.51 20.81 -2.00
C LEU A 66 6.05 21.11 -1.68
N SER A 67 5.27 21.45 -2.71
CA SER A 67 3.80 21.46 -2.62
C SER A 67 3.24 20.03 -2.61
N HIS A 68 1.94 19.88 -2.32
CA HIS A 68 1.22 18.60 -2.49
C HIS A 68 1.22 18.05 -3.93
N SER A 69 1.66 18.82 -4.92
CA SER A 69 1.89 18.33 -6.30
C SER A 69 3.31 17.81 -6.55
N LEU A 70 4.14 17.79 -5.49
CA LEU A 70 5.58 17.53 -5.52
C LEU A 70 6.41 18.54 -6.32
N GLN A 71 5.84 19.72 -6.57
CA GLN A 71 6.54 20.87 -7.16
C GLN A 71 7.33 21.64 -6.10
N CYS A 72 8.58 21.98 -6.40
CA CYS A 72 9.40 22.88 -5.57
C CYS A 72 8.76 24.26 -5.45
N HIS A 73 8.70 24.80 -4.24
CA HIS A 73 8.24 26.19 -4.02
C HIS A 73 9.16 27.23 -4.65
N THR A 74 10.48 27.02 -4.58
CA THR A 74 11.49 27.97 -5.05
C THR A 74 11.62 28.01 -6.57
N VAL A 75 11.43 26.86 -7.24
CA VAL A 75 11.62 26.72 -8.69
C VAL A 75 10.34 26.20 -9.32
N GLN A 76 9.61 27.10 -9.97
CA GLN A 76 8.40 26.71 -10.69
C GLN A 76 8.73 25.77 -11.85
N GLY A 77 7.92 24.72 -12.00
CA GLY A 77 8.10 23.69 -13.03
C GLY A 77 9.09 22.57 -12.65
N LEU A 78 9.81 22.67 -11.54
CA LEU A 78 10.65 21.60 -11.02
C LEU A 78 9.84 20.71 -10.08
N PHE A 79 9.82 19.40 -10.36
CA PHE A 79 9.14 18.40 -9.54
C PHE A 79 10.14 17.35 -9.08
N LEU A 80 10.09 16.98 -7.80
CA LEU A 80 10.99 16.00 -7.21
C LEU A 80 10.23 14.76 -6.74
N ALA A 81 10.78 13.58 -6.98
CA ALA A 81 10.13 12.32 -6.62
C ALA A 81 11.15 11.23 -6.26
N GLY A 82 10.80 10.41 -5.28
CA GLY A 82 11.56 9.22 -4.90
C GLY A 82 12.60 9.50 -3.83
N GLN A 83 13.77 8.87 -3.96
CA GLN A 83 14.77 8.90 -2.88
C GLN A 83 15.29 10.30 -2.55
N ILE A 84 15.27 11.22 -3.53
CA ILE A 84 15.63 12.63 -3.32
C ILE A 84 14.73 13.34 -2.31
N ASN A 85 13.51 12.84 -2.06
CA ASN A 85 12.58 13.35 -1.06
C ASN A 85 12.69 12.61 0.30
N GLY A 86 13.76 11.83 0.50
CA GLY A 86 14.02 11.09 1.74
C GLY A 86 13.19 9.81 1.91
N THR A 87 12.72 9.19 0.83
CA THR A 87 12.05 7.87 0.86
C THR A 87 13.00 6.75 0.43
N THR A 88 12.85 5.52 0.92
CA THR A 88 13.77 4.40 0.56
C THR A 88 13.13 3.22 -0.15
N GLY A 89 11.81 3.08 -0.14
CA GLY A 89 11.14 1.98 -0.82
C GLY A 89 10.84 2.28 -2.29
N TYR A 90 10.79 1.23 -3.09
CA TYR A 90 10.52 1.34 -4.53
C TYR A 90 9.09 1.79 -4.78
N GLU A 91 8.15 1.34 -3.94
CA GLU A 91 6.73 1.65 -4.02
C GLU A 91 6.47 3.13 -3.71
N GLU A 92 7.13 3.68 -2.69
CA GLU A 92 7.07 5.11 -2.37
C GLU A 92 7.64 5.95 -3.50
N ALA A 93 8.76 5.54 -4.08
CA ALA A 93 9.37 6.25 -5.19
C ALA A 93 8.51 6.20 -6.46
N ALA A 94 7.93 5.04 -6.79
CA ALA A 94 7.02 4.89 -7.92
C ALA A 94 5.74 5.72 -7.74
N ALA A 95 5.16 5.73 -6.53
CA ALA A 95 3.99 6.53 -6.21
C ALA A 95 4.24 8.03 -6.38
N GLN A 96 5.37 8.53 -5.86
CA GLN A 96 5.78 9.92 -6.05
C GLN A 96 6.05 10.24 -7.52
N GLY A 97 6.74 9.35 -8.24
CA GLY A 97 7.06 9.55 -9.66
C GLY A 97 5.80 9.65 -10.52
N LEU A 98 4.82 8.78 -10.28
CA LEU A 98 3.51 8.85 -10.93
C LEU A 98 2.83 10.19 -10.65
N TRP A 99 2.78 10.60 -9.38
CA TRP A 99 2.08 11.81 -8.97
C TRP A 99 2.75 13.10 -9.47
N ALA A 100 4.08 13.18 -9.34
CA ALA A 100 4.89 14.26 -9.89
C ALA A 100 4.78 14.34 -11.41
N GLY A 101 4.81 13.20 -12.10
CA GLY A 101 4.68 13.13 -13.56
C GLY A 101 3.31 13.61 -14.06
N VAL A 102 2.23 13.17 -13.41
CA VAL A 102 0.87 13.66 -13.70
C VAL A 102 0.77 15.18 -13.48
N SER A 103 1.29 15.66 -12.34
CA SER A 103 1.26 17.08 -12.01
C SER A 103 2.07 17.93 -13.00
N ALA A 104 3.26 17.47 -13.36
CA ALA A 104 4.13 18.12 -14.34
C ALA A 104 3.50 18.15 -15.73
N GLY A 105 2.96 17.01 -16.20
CA GLY A 105 2.29 16.92 -17.51
C GLY A 105 1.07 17.84 -17.60
N ARG A 106 0.26 17.90 -16.55
CA ARG A 106 -0.89 18.83 -16.49
C ARG A 106 -0.46 20.29 -16.50
N ARG A 107 0.61 20.63 -15.76
CA ARG A 107 1.17 21.99 -15.78
C ARG A 107 1.70 22.36 -17.17
N ALA A 108 2.40 21.45 -17.85
CA ALA A 108 2.89 21.66 -19.21
C ALA A 108 1.74 21.91 -20.21
N LEU A 109 0.60 21.24 -20.00
CA LEU A 109 -0.62 21.42 -20.81
C LEU A 109 -1.51 22.58 -20.32
N SER A 110 -1.07 23.38 -19.34
CA SER A 110 -1.87 24.45 -18.72
C SER A 110 -3.25 24.00 -18.20
N LEU A 111 -3.34 22.74 -17.76
CA LEU A 111 -4.55 22.17 -17.17
C LEU A 111 -4.62 22.48 -15.67
N PRO A 112 -5.83 22.50 -15.08
CA PRO A 112 -6.00 22.68 -13.64
C PRO A 112 -5.22 21.62 -12.84
N PRO A 113 -4.62 21.97 -11.69
CA PRO A 113 -3.95 21.01 -10.83
C PRO A 113 -4.95 19.98 -10.32
N VAL A 114 -4.49 18.75 -10.10
CA VAL A 114 -5.27 17.69 -9.47
C VAL A 114 -4.76 17.51 -8.06
N SER A 115 -5.67 17.32 -7.12
CA SER A 115 -5.34 17.00 -5.73
C SER A 115 -5.72 15.55 -5.43
N LEU A 116 -4.93 14.92 -4.57
CA LEU A 116 -5.19 13.56 -4.11
C LEU A 116 -5.25 13.55 -2.59
N SER A 117 -6.43 13.27 -2.04
CA SER A 117 -6.64 13.33 -0.60
C SER A 117 -6.00 12.14 0.12
N ARG A 118 -5.49 12.40 1.33
CA ARG A 118 -5.07 11.35 2.27
C ARG A 118 -6.21 10.41 2.69
N THR A 119 -7.46 10.86 2.61
CA THR A 119 -8.64 10.04 2.93
C THR A 119 -9.02 9.06 1.82
N GLU A 120 -8.49 9.26 0.62
CA GLU A 120 -8.86 8.51 -0.59
C GLU A 120 -7.76 7.57 -1.07
N SER A 121 -6.50 7.83 -0.70
CA SER A 121 -5.37 7.03 -1.18
C SER A 121 -4.16 7.05 -0.26
N TYR A 122 -3.40 5.95 -0.30
CA TYR A 122 -2.09 5.88 0.35
C TYR A 122 -1.05 6.79 -0.33
N ILE A 123 -1.19 7.12 -1.63
CA ILE A 123 -0.34 8.11 -2.29
C ILE A 123 -0.56 9.49 -1.66
N GLY A 124 -1.82 9.85 -1.37
CA GLY A 124 -2.16 11.08 -0.67
C GLY A 124 -1.61 11.11 0.76
N VAL A 125 -1.69 9.99 1.50
CA VAL A 125 -1.05 9.87 2.83
C VAL A 125 0.46 10.08 2.74
N LEU A 126 1.12 9.41 1.78
CA LEU A 126 2.57 9.54 1.55
C LEU A 126 2.97 10.99 1.30
N VAL A 127 2.34 11.64 0.32
CA VAL A 127 2.67 13.02 -0.08
C VAL A 127 2.38 13.99 1.06
N ASP A 128 1.24 13.84 1.73
CA ASP A 128 0.85 14.74 2.82
C ASP A 128 1.77 14.62 4.03
N ASP A 129 2.18 13.40 4.40
CA ASP A 129 3.13 13.18 5.49
C ASP A 129 4.50 13.79 5.15
N LEU A 130 5.01 13.59 3.92
CA LEU A 130 6.28 14.14 3.47
C LEU A 130 6.29 15.67 3.51
N VAL A 131 5.29 16.30 2.90
CA VAL A 131 5.22 17.77 2.77
C VAL A 131 4.90 18.45 4.11
N SER A 132 4.06 17.83 4.94
CA SER A 132 3.61 18.48 6.19
C SER A 132 4.56 18.27 7.36
N ARG A 133 5.25 17.11 7.43
CA ARG A 133 6.06 16.73 8.60
C ARG A 133 7.55 16.65 8.30
N GLY A 134 7.95 16.60 7.03
CA GLY A 134 9.33 16.32 6.66
C GLY A 134 9.74 14.89 7.00
N VAL A 135 11.05 14.63 6.92
CA VAL A 135 11.65 13.32 7.21
C VAL A 135 12.95 13.52 7.98
N THR A 136 13.09 12.84 9.13
CA THR A 136 14.36 12.79 9.89
C THR A 136 15.10 11.48 9.67
N GLU A 137 14.36 10.41 9.45
CA GLU A 137 14.83 9.12 8.96
C GLU A 137 14.13 8.78 7.64
N PRO A 138 14.70 7.91 6.81
CA PRO A 138 14.10 7.62 5.52
C PRO A 138 12.67 7.08 5.65
N TYR A 139 11.71 7.78 5.03
CA TYR A 139 10.29 7.45 5.14
C TYR A 139 9.98 6.07 4.56
N ARG A 140 9.09 5.36 5.25
CA ARG A 140 8.53 4.06 4.83
C ARG A 140 7.06 3.99 5.14
N MET A 141 6.26 3.55 4.19
CA MET A 141 4.80 3.49 4.30
C MET A 141 4.29 2.59 5.44
N PHE A 142 5.12 1.64 5.89
CA PHE A 142 4.76 0.78 7.01
C PHE A 142 4.70 1.52 8.35
N THR A 143 5.43 2.63 8.52
CA THR A 143 5.39 3.44 9.74
C THR A 143 4.29 4.49 9.72
N SER A 144 3.68 4.73 8.56
CA SER A 144 2.66 5.74 8.34
C SER A 144 1.31 5.35 8.95
N ARG A 145 0.72 6.27 9.71
CA ARG A 145 -0.63 6.11 10.27
C ARG A 145 -1.66 6.64 9.28
N ALA A 146 -2.24 5.74 8.48
CA ALA A 146 -3.43 6.05 7.71
C ALA A 146 -4.67 5.87 8.60
N GLU A 147 -5.39 6.96 8.86
CA GLU A 147 -6.58 6.97 9.70
C GLU A 147 -7.71 6.11 9.10
N PHE A 148 -7.76 6.03 7.78
CA PHE A 148 -8.79 5.33 7.01
C PHE A 148 -8.34 3.96 6.49
N ARG A 149 -7.42 3.26 7.18
CA ARG A 149 -6.86 1.96 6.75
C ARG A 149 -7.90 0.91 6.35
N THR A 150 -9.07 0.90 7.01
CA THR A 150 -10.16 -0.05 6.68
C THR A 150 -10.78 0.22 5.31
N SER A 151 -10.83 1.49 4.89
CA SER A 151 -11.38 1.93 3.61
C SER A 151 -10.31 1.94 2.51
N LEU A 152 -9.06 2.24 2.86
CA LEU A 152 -7.93 2.30 1.94
C LEU A 152 -7.32 0.92 1.72
N ARG A 153 -8.03 0.05 1.03
CA ARG A 153 -7.56 -1.32 0.80
C ARG A 153 -7.00 -1.53 -0.61
N PRO A 154 -6.06 -2.46 -0.80
CA PRO A 154 -5.58 -2.81 -2.13
C PRO A 154 -6.71 -3.29 -3.06
N ASP A 155 -7.63 -4.10 -2.55
CA ASP A 155 -8.73 -4.70 -3.34
C ASP A 155 -9.74 -3.69 -3.89
N ASN A 156 -9.88 -2.52 -3.25
CA ASN A 156 -10.80 -1.48 -3.68
C ASN A 156 -10.09 -0.25 -4.29
N ALA A 157 -8.78 -0.35 -4.55
CA ALA A 157 -8.00 0.74 -5.11
C ALA A 157 -8.48 1.17 -6.49
N ASP A 158 -8.82 0.22 -7.35
CA ASP A 158 -9.31 0.52 -8.69
C ASP A 158 -10.64 1.29 -8.65
N LEU A 159 -11.57 0.89 -7.77
CA LEU A 159 -12.86 1.58 -7.60
C LEU A 159 -12.69 3.03 -7.11
N ARG A 160 -11.68 3.29 -6.28
CA ARG A 160 -11.38 4.62 -5.74
C ARG A 160 -10.62 5.50 -6.73
N LEU A 161 -9.59 4.96 -7.37
CA LEU A 161 -8.55 5.75 -8.04
C LEU A 161 -8.63 5.72 -9.57
N THR A 162 -9.23 4.69 -10.17
CA THR A 162 -9.33 4.62 -11.65
C THR A 162 -10.14 5.79 -12.22
N PRO A 163 -11.30 6.19 -11.64
CA PRO A 163 -12.02 7.37 -12.13
C PRO A 163 -11.21 8.66 -12.02
N ARG A 164 -10.56 8.87 -10.87
CA ARG A 164 -9.67 10.02 -10.63
C ARG A 164 -8.51 10.06 -11.61
N GLY A 165 -7.89 8.92 -11.89
CA GLY A 165 -6.79 8.80 -12.85
C GLY A 165 -7.24 9.06 -14.29
N PHE A 166 -8.48 8.71 -14.64
CA PHE A 166 -9.05 9.02 -15.95
C PHE A 166 -9.28 10.52 -16.11
N GLU A 167 -9.87 11.18 -15.10
CA GLU A 167 -10.02 12.64 -15.04
C GLU A 167 -8.66 13.37 -15.08
N ALA A 168 -7.65 12.80 -14.43
CA ALA A 168 -6.30 13.34 -14.43
C ALA A 168 -5.56 13.16 -15.78
N GLY A 169 -5.99 12.21 -16.62
CA GLY A 169 -5.41 11.88 -17.92
C GLY A 169 -4.34 10.78 -17.90
N CYS A 170 -4.22 10.01 -16.81
CA CYS A 170 -3.21 8.95 -16.66
C CYS A 170 -3.76 7.51 -16.72
N VAL A 171 -5.05 7.36 -16.94
CA VAL A 171 -5.72 6.05 -17.10
C VAL A 171 -6.30 5.96 -18.51
N SER A 172 -6.11 4.81 -19.16
CA SER A 172 -6.68 4.56 -20.48
C SER A 172 -8.20 4.34 -20.39
N ASP A 173 -8.90 4.75 -21.45
CA ASP A 173 -10.34 4.55 -21.58
C ASP A 173 -10.76 3.07 -21.41
N ARG A 174 -9.95 2.11 -21.91
CA ARG A 174 -10.17 0.68 -21.69
C ARG A 174 -10.24 0.32 -20.20
N ARG A 175 -9.24 0.74 -19.41
CA ARG A 175 -9.19 0.45 -17.96
C ARG A 175 -10.30 1.17 -17.21
N TYR A 176 -10.64 2.39 -17.62
CA TYR A 176 -11.76 3.14 -17.05
C TYR A 176 -13.10 2.41 -17.26
N ARG A 177 -13.38 1.94 -18.48
CA ARG A 177 -14.59 1.16 -18.78
C ARG A 177 -14.67 -0.14 -17.99
N GLU A 178 -13.54 -0.83 -17.82
CA GLU A 178 -13.46 -2.02 -16.97
C GLU A 178 -13.83 -1.71 -15.51
N ALA A 179 -13.31 -0.63 -14.94
CA ALA A 179 -13.65 -0.21 -13.58
C ALA A 179 -15.13 0.18 -13.44
N LEU A 180 -15.72 0.85 -14.44
CA LEU A 180 -17.15 1.16 -14.45
C LEU A 180 -18.03 -0.09 -14.52
N ARG A 181 -17.66 -1.08 -15.34
CA ARG A 181 -18.36 -2.37 -15.40
C ARG A 181 -18.31 -3.09 -14.05
N ALA A 182 -17.12 -3.20 -13.45
CA ALA A 182 -16.95 -3.83 -12.15
C ALA A 182 -17.77 -3.14 -11.05
N ARG A 183 -17.81 -1.80 -11.06
CA ARG A 183 -18.65 -1.02 -10.14
C ARG A 183 -20.15 -1.30 -10.36
N GLY A 184 -20.60 -1.31 -11.61
CA GLY A 184 -22.00 -1.59 -11.95
C GLY A 184 -22.43 -2.99 -11.48
N SER A 185 -21.64 -4.03 -11.77
CA SER A 185 -21.94 -5.39 -11.31
C SER A 185 -21.97 -5.50 -9.79
N LEU A 186 -21.11 -4.78 -9.08
CA LEU A 186 -21.14 -4.73 -7.61
C LEU A 186 -22.42 -4.06 -7.08
N GLU A 187 -22.80 -2.93 -7.67
CA GLU A 187 -24.02 -2.19 -7.30
C GLU A 187 -25.29 -3.00 -7.57
N GLU A 188 -25.35 -3.69 -8.70
CA GLU A 188 -26.43 -4.62 -9.05
C GLU A 188 -26.53 -5.77 -8.04
N GLY A 189 -25.41 -6.43 -7.73
CA GLY A 189 -25.37 -7.51 -6.74
C GLY A 189 -25.80 -7.04 -5.34
N LEU A 190 -25.33 -5.87 -4.91
CA LEU A 190 -25.74 -5.25 -3.65
C LEU A 190 -27.24 -4.90 -3.66
N SER A 191 -27.77 -4.41 -4.78
CA SER A 191 -29.20 -4.12 -4.92
C SER A 191 -30.05 -5.38 -4.81
N ALA A 192 -29.67 -6.46 -5.51
CA ALA A 192 -30.34 -7.76 -5.43
C ALA A 192 -30.35 -8.31 -3.99
N LEU A 193 -29.20 -8.25 -3.30
CA LEU A 193 -29.11 -8.68 -1.89
C LEU A 193 -29.93 -7.78 -0.94
N ARG A 194 -30.10 -6.49 -1.26
CA ARG A 194 -30.94 -5.57 -0.46
C ARG A 194 -32.43 -5.84 -0.67
N ALA A 195 -32.82 -6.27 -1.86
CA ALA A 195 -34.21 -6.62 -2.19
C ALA A 195 -34.68 -7.89 -1.46
N ILE A 196 -33.77 -8.82 -1.16
CA ILE A 196 -34.09 -10.03 -0.41
C ILE A 196 -34.20 -9.70 1.08
N SER A 197 -35.44 -9.71 1.58
CA SER A 197 -35.77 -9.54 3.00
C SER A 197 -36.62 -10.72 3.45
N LEU A 198 -36.10 -11.51 4.38
CA LEU A 198 -36.81 -12.66 4.94
C LEU A 198 -36.86 -12.58 6.48
N PRO A 199 -37.86 -13.20 7.11
CA PRO A 199 -37.88 -13.40 8.55
C PRO A 199 -36.66 -14.22 9.02
N ALA A 200 -36.18 -13.94 10.24
CA ALA A 200 -35.03 -14.65 10.82
C ALA A 200 -35.22 -16.19 10.90
N THR A 201 -36.47 -16.65 11.04
CA THR A 201 -36.82 -18.08 11.02
C THR A 201 -36.57 -18.73 9.66
N ARG A 202 -36.93 -18.07 8.56
CA ARG A 202 -36.65 -18.57 7.20
C ARG A 202 -35.16 -18.59 6.89
N TRP A 203 -34.41 -17.57 7.33
CA TRP A 203 -32.96 -17.58 7.19
C TRP A 203 -32.31 -18.75 7.92
N ARG A 204 -32.75 -19.07 9.14
CA ARG A 204 -32.24 -20.24 9.90
C ARG A 204 -32.56 -21.58 9.22
N GLN A 205 -33.72 -21.69 8.58
CA GLN A 205 -34.06 -22.90 7.82
C GLN A 205 -33.19 -23.07 6.58
N GLN A 206 -32.86 -21.97 5.88
CA GLN A 206 -32.05 -21.99 4.67
C GLN A 206 -30.54 -22.10 4.96
N LEU A 207 -30.04 -21.46 6.02
CA LEU A 207 -28.64 -21.43 6.42
C LEU A 207 -28.39 -22.37 7.60
N LYS A 208 -28.56 -23.67 7.37
CA LYS A 208 -28.31 -24.70 8.40
C LYS A 208 -26.87 -24.61 8.90
N GLY A 209 -26.71 -24.47 10.22
CA GLY A 209 -25.39 -24.45 10.88
C GLY A 209 -24.78 -23.06 11.13
N ILE A 210 -25.45 -21.98 10.72
CA ILE A 210 -24.97 -20.61 10.98
C ILE A 210 -25.86 -19.94 12.03
N PRO A 211 -25.29 -19.42 13.14
CA PRO A 211 -26.05 -18.67 14.12
C PRO A 211 -26.49 -17.31 13.54
N VAL A 212 -27.80 -17.12 13.34
CA VAL A 212 -28.39 -15.84 12.92
C VAL A 212 -28.98 -15.14 14.15
N SER A 213 -28.38 -14.03 14.58
CA SER A 213 -28.86 -13.23 15.72
C SER A 213 -30.11 -12.42 15.34
N GLU A 214 -31.14 -12.44 16.19
CA GLU A 214 -32.36 -11.66 16.00
C GLU A 214 -32.12 -10.18 16.34
N GLY A 215 -32.41 -9.29 15.39
CA GLY A 215 -32.49 -7.85 15.64
C GLY A 215 -33.88 -7.43 16.15
N LYS A 216 -34.00 -6.20 16.66
CA LYS A 216 -35.28 -5.60 17.12
C LYS A 216 -36.41 -5.60 16.07
N THR A 217 -36.09 -5.81 14.80
CA THR A 217 -37.06 -5.95 13.70
C THR A 217 -36.95 -7.38 13.17
N GLY A 218 -38.05 -8.14 13.19
CA GLY A 218 -38.07 -9.59 12.85
C GLY A 218 -37.70 -9.95 11.40
N HIS A 219 -37.31 -8.97 10.57
CA HIS A 219 -36.90 -9.15 9.18
C HIS A 219 -35.43 -8.79 9.00
N LEU A 220 -34.67 -9.69 8.38
CA LEU A 220 -33.26 -9.49 8.07
C LEU A 220 -33.09 -9.45 6.55
N ARG A 221 -32.36 -8.43 6.07
CA ARG A 221 -31.95 -8.33 4.66
C ARG A 221 -30.75 -9.22 4.40
N SER A 222 -30.67 -9.80 3.21
CA SER A 222 -29.59 -10.74 2.83
C SER A 222 -28.18 -10.13 3.00
N VAL A 223 -27.98 -8.84 2.65
CA VAL A 223 -26.70 -8.14 2.87
C VAL A 223 -26.21 -8.24 4.31
N ARG A 224 -27.11 -8.10 5.29
CA ARG A 224 -26.74 -8.14 6.71
C ARG A 224 -26.37 -9.56 7.14
N VAL A 225 -27.02 -10.56 6.57
CA VAL A 225 -26.72 -11.97 6.82
C VAL A 225 -25.35 -12.34 6.25
N CYS A 226 -25.03 -11.93 5.01
CA CYS A 226 -23.73 -12.20 4.38
C CYS A 226 -22.53 -11.57 5.11
N VAL A 227 -22.73 -10.42 5.78
CA VAL A 227 -21.66 -9.74 6.53
C VAL A 227 -21.47 -10.33 7.94
N LEU A 228 -22.53 -10.90 8.53
CA LEU A 228 -22.50 -11.52 9.86
C LEU A 228 -22.04 -12.99 9.82
N THR A 229 -22.12 -13.64 8.66
CA THR A 229 -21.55 -14.96 8.45
C THR A 229 -20.04 -14.85 8.32
N PRO A 230 -19.24 -15.51 9.20
CA PRO A 230 -17.85 -15.78 8.87
C PRO A 230 -17.88 -16.72 7.66
N LEU A 231 -17.71 -16.16 6.47
CA LEU A 231 -17.39 -16.94 5.28
C LEU A 231 -16.01 -17.54 5.55
N SER A 232 -15.97 -18.76 6.08
CA SER A 232 -14.76 -19.58 5.97
C SER A 232 -14.54 -19.79 4.47
N LEU A 233 -13.64 -19.02 3.88
CA LEU A 233 -13.09 -19.31 2.56
C LEU A 233 -12.40 -20.67 2.64
N SER A 234 -13.15 -21.74 2.42
CA SER A 234 -12.64 -23.12 2.32
C SER A 234 -13.45 -23.95 1.32
N ALA A 235 -14.10 -23.31 0.35
CA ALA A 235 -14.78 -24.00 -0.74
C ALA A 235 -14.84 -23.12 -2.00
N VAL A 236 -13.70 -23.00 -2.69
CA VAL A 236 -13.60 -22.97 -4.15
C VAL A 236 -12.44 -23.87 -4.52
#